data_AF-A0A4P6P4P4-F1
#
_entry.id   AF-A0A4P6P4P4-F1
#
_cell.length_a   1.000
_cell.length_b   1.000
_cell.length_c   1.000
_cell.angle_alpha   90.00
_cell.angle_beta   90.00
_cell.angle_gamma   90.00
#
_symmetry.space_group_name_H-M   'P 1'
#
loop_
_entity.id
_entity.type
_entity.pdbx_description
1 polymer ?
#
loop_
_entity_poly.entity_id
_entity_poly.type
_entity_poly.pdbx_seq_one_letter_code
_entity_poly.pdbx_strand_id
1 'polypeptide(L)' 'MQLNTPKAIREIKHSARNTILINGKKQCKLQAMTFALNYHSVDVTDTPNGLQVKGVTPIGG' A
#
# COMPACT_ATOMS: atom_id res chain seq x y z
N MET A 1 7.52 0.35 6.23
CA MET A 1 8.41 -0.79 5.89
C MET A 1 8.37 -0.97 4.37
N GLN A 2 9.52 -0.96 3.69
CA GLN A 2 9.58 -1.23 2.25
C GLN A 2 9.33 -2.71 1.99
N LEU A 3 8.24 -2.98 1.28
CA LEU A 3 7.81 -4.31 0.90
C LEU A 3 7.76 -4.40 -0.63
N ASN A 4 8.19 -5.54 -1.16
CA ASN A 4 7.98 -5.87 -2.56
C ASN A 4 6.47 -5.92 -2.85
N THR A 5 6.08 -5.59 -4.08
CA THR A 5 4.69 -5.57 -4.56
C THR A 5 3.80 -6.70 -4.02
N PRO A 6 4.17 -8.00 -4.15
CA PRO A 6 3.32 -9.09 -3.66
C PRO A 6 3.20 -9.14 -2.12
N LYS A 7 4.26 -8.76 -1.39
CA LYS A 7 4.22 -8.69 0.08
C LYS A 7 3.35 -7.52 0.55
N ALA A 8 3.45 -6.37 -0.11
CA ALA A 8 2.61 -5.21 0.18
C ALA A 8 1.13 -5.50 -0.07
N ILE A 9 0.79 -6.15 -1.19
CA ILE A 9 -0.58 -6.57 -1.51
C ILE A 9 -1.12 -7.54 -0.44
N ARG A 10 -0.29 -8.48 0.01
CA ARG A 10 -0.67 -9.43 1.07
C ARG A 10 -0.94 -8.74 2.39
N GLU A 11 -0.12 -7.77 2.79
CA GLU A 11 -0.37 -6.94 3.98
C GLU A 11 -1.66 -6.12 3.85
N ILE A 12 -1.86 -5.46 2.71
CA ILE A 12 -3.08 -4.67 2.44
C ILE A 12 -4.34 -5.55 2.52
N LYS A 13 -4.25 -6.80 2.04
CA LYS A 13 -5.33 -7.78 2.09
C LYS A 13 -5.59 -8.29 3.51
N HIS A 14 -4.54 -8.66 4.24
CA HIS A 14 -4.63 -9.19 5.61
C HIS A 14 -4.83 -8.11 6.68
N SER A 15 -4.65 -6.84 6.33
CA SER A 15 -4.89 -5.71 7.21
C SER A 15 -6.34 -5.71 7.73
N ALA A 16 -6.47 -5.72 9.06
CA ALA A 16 -7.73 -5.50 9.76
C ALA A 16 -8.17 -4.02 9.71
N ARG A 17 -7.32 -3.11 9.21
CA ARG A 17 -7.63 -1.68 9.08
C ARG A 17 -8.57 -1.47 7.90
N ASN A 18 -9.73 -0.87 8.16
CA ASN A 18 -10.65 -0.42 7.11
C ASN A 18 -10.18 0.87 6.43
N THR A 19 -9.33 1.65 7.11
CA THR A 19 -8.78 2.90 6.58
C THR A 19 -7.40 2.63 5.97
N ILE A 20 -7.31 2.80 4.66
CA ILE A 20 -6.03 2.80 3.93
C ILE A 20 -5.78 4.20 3.37
N LEU A 21 -4.56 4.69 3.56
CA LEU A 21 -4.10 6.00 3.16
C LEU A 21 -3.00 5.84 2.10
N ILE A 22 -3.36 5.97 0.83
CA ILE A 22 -2.38 5.95 -0.26
C ILE A 22 -1.88 7.38 -0.47
N ASN A 23 -0.58 7.63 -0.28
CA ASN A 23 0.01 8.98 -0.38
C ASN A 23 -0.77 10.04 0.43
N GLY A 24 -1.32 9.67 1.60
CA GLY A 24 -2.12 10.54 2.45
C GLY A 24 -3.59 10.68 2.06
N LYS A 25 -4.05 10.08 0.95
CA LYS A 25 -5.45 10.06 0.53
C LYS A 25 -6.14 8.78 0.99
N LYS A 26 -7.33 8.92 1.58
CA LYS A 26 -8.15 7.79 1.99
C LYS A 26 -8.67 7.05 0.76
N GLN A 27 -8.35 5.76 0.67
CA GLN A 27 -8.64 4.91 -0.48
C GLN A 27 -9.11 3.55 0.03
N CYS A 28 -9.81 2.80 -0.82
CA CYS A 28 -10.27 1.46 -0.48
C CYS A 28 -9.16 0.40 -0.68
N LYS A 29 -9.36 -0.79 -0.10
CA LYS A 29 -8.41 -1.92 -0.22
C LYS A 29 -8.06 -2.26 -1.67
N LEU A 30 -9.07 -2.28 -2.55
CA LEU A 30 -8.90 -2.53 -3.98
C LEU A 30 -7.97 -1.50 -4.63
N GLN A 31 -8.21 -0.21 -4.40
CA GLN A 31 -7.35 0.86 -4.93
C GLN A 31 -5.92 0.76 -4.40
N ALA A 32 -5.73 0.35 -3.15
CA ALA A 32 -4.40 0.14 -2.57
C ALA A 32 -3.66 -1.04 -3.20
N MET A 33 -4.37 -2.12 -3.54
CA MET A 33 -3.80 -3.26 -4.25
C MET A 33 -3.44 -2.90 -5.69
N THR A 34 -4.33 -2.20 -6.41
CA THR A 34 -4.04 -1.71 -7.77
C THR A 34 -2.88 -0.72 -7.78
N PHE A 35 -2.82 0.17 -6.78
CA PHE A 35 -1.70 1.07 -6.61
C PHE A 35 -0.41 0.30 -6.41
N ALA A 36 -0.38 -0.69 -5.50
CA ALA A 36 0.80 -1.51 -5.26
C ALA A 36 1.28 -2.21 -6.54
N LEU A 37 0.38 -2.70 -7.40
CA LEU A 37 0.73 -3.34 -8.68
C LEU A 37 1.49 -2.43 -9.65
N ASN A 38 1.38 -1.11 -9.53
CA ASN A 38 2.10 -0.16 -10.40
C ASN A 38 3.53 0.15 -9.89
N TYR A 39 3.96 -0.44 -8.78
CA TYR A 39 5.28 -0.21 -8.18
C TYR A 39 5.99 -1.55 -7.91
N HIS A 40 7.29 -1.63 -8.17
CA HIS A 40 8.18 -2.74 -7.76
C HIS A 40 8.29 -2.84 -6.23
N SER A 41 8.33 -1.67 -5.59
CA SER A 41 8.50 -1.54 -4.14
C SER A 41 7.50 -0.54 -3.60
N VAL A 42 6.83 -0.92 -2.51
CA VAL A 42 5.79 -0.14 -1.84
C VAL A 42 6.14 -0.07 -0.37
N ASP A 43 6.16 1.13 0.19
CA ASP A 43 6.30 1.35 1.61
C ASP A 43 4.92 1.25 2.27
N VAL A 44 4.74 0.25 3.12
CA VAL A 44 3.53 0.05 3.91
C VAL A 44 3.89 0.35 5.37
N THR A 45 3.16 1.28 5.97
CA THR A 45 3.38 1.69 7.36
C THR A 45 2.04 1.69 8.08
N ASP A 46 1.90 0.85 9.10
CA ASP A 46 0.71 0.91 9.95
C ASP A 46 0.82 2.10 10.91
N THR A 47 -0.20 2.95 10.89
CA THR A 47 -0.29 4.12 11.76
C THR A 47 -1.57 4.04 12.59
N PRO A 48 -1.67 4.75 13.73
CA PRO A 48 -2.91 4.79 14.51
C PRO A 48 -4.13 5.22 13.69
N ASN A 49 -3.92 6.05 12.67
CA ASN A 49 -4.95 6.57 11.78
C ASN A 49 -5.30 5.65 10.59
N GLY A 50 -4.58 4.54 10.39
CA GLY A 50 -4.79 3.61 9.28
C GLY A 50 -3.50 3.09 8.65
N LEU A 51 -3.66 2.22 7.66
CA LEU A 51 -2.55 1.66 6.91
C LEU A 51 -2.08 2.68 5.85
N GLN A 52 -0.90 3.27 6.01
CA GLN A 52 -0.30 4.12 4.99
C GLN A 52 0.40 3.28 3.93
N VAL A 53 0.18 3.64 2.67
CA VAL A 53 0.77 2.99 1.50
C VAL A 53 1.41 4.07 0.63
N LYS A 54 2.70 3.94 0.34
CA LYS A 54 3.44 4.85 -0.55
C LYS A 54 4.24 4.06 -1.57
N GLY A 55 4.22 4.48 -2.83
CA GLY A 55 5.02 3.85 -3.87
C GLY A 55 6.46 4.33 -3.79
N VAL A 56 7.43 3.43 -3.83
CA VAL A 56 8.86 3.77 -3.76
C VAL A 56 9.51 3.67 -5.14
N THR A 57 9.28 2.56 -5.83
CA THR A 57 9.88 2.31 -7.15
C THR A 57 8.78 1.97 -8.15
N PRO A 58 8.46 2.84 -9.11
CA PRO A 58 7.44 2.56 -10.11
C PRO A 58 7.87 1.42 -11.06
N ILE A 59 6.91 0.72 -11.66
CA ILE A 59 7.16 -0.22 -12.76
C ILE A 59 7.15 0.58 -14.07
N GLY A 60 8.27 0.61 -14.80
CA GLY A 60 8.38 1.31 -16.09
C GLY A 60 9.10 2.67 -16.05
N GLY A 61 10.01 2.86 -15.08
CA GLY A 61 10.99 3.95 -15.08
C GLY A 61 12.21 3.64 -15.94
#